data_AF-A0A0F8Y0N3-F1
#
_entry.id   AF-A0A0F8Y0N3-F1
#
_cell.length_a   1.000
_cell.length_b   1.000
_cell.length_c   1.000
_cell.angle_alpha   90.00
_cell.angle_beta   90.00
_cell.angle_gamma   90.00
#
_symmetry.space_group_name_H-M   'P 1'
#
loop_
_entity.id
_entity.type
_entity.pdbx_description
1 polymer ?
#
loop_
_entity_poly.entity_id
_entity_poly.type
_entity_poly.pdbx_seq_one_letter_code
_entity_poly.pdbx_strand_id
1 'polypeptide(L)'
;YGLGGVVGDINGDGWPDIFFAHSCRMFINDRNGEFHEKVYRMVEKKYTDPGTTNPNWTCGADFADIDNDGDMDLVMGEHYTGNDVIDRLFVFLNEGNDENGDPILNDVTKESGIKAPEWRAPNLQLHDFDNDGLVDLMVTNFTSFLYKNNGLEDGIPQFAEPLTSGAKEGLGYWASGPLADYDRDGRVDFFGAEWEPEAPSLLLRNVTPNAENYLDVILNLQKSANRNGIGAKVEIFQKGRLGIKEGLLGTRIISVSTGYSSAYEAIAHFGLPSQQNVDVKVTMPTDGKVHMKKNVSPNQLFVLRE
;
A
#
# COMPACT_ATOMS: atom_id res chain seq x y z
N TYR A 1 -13.61 -11.79 13.25
CA TYR A 1 -12.19 -11.99 13.58
C TYR A 1 -11.46 -10.70 13.23
N GLY A 2 -10.45 -10.25 13.98
CA GLY A 2 -9.57 -9.19 13.51
C GLY A 2 -8.48 -9.84 12.67
N LEU A 3 -8.56 -9.74 11.34
CA LEU A 3 -7.59 -10.36 10.43
C LEU A 3 -6.51 -9.33 10.08
N GLY A 4 -6.67 -8.58 9.00
CA GLY A 4 -5.83 -7.42 8.68
C GLY A 4 -6.41 -6.11 9.21
N GLY A 5 -5.51 -5.17 9.52
CA GLY A 5 -5.84 -3.79 9.88
C GLY A 5 -4.80 -2.85 9.30
N VAL A 6 -5.24 -1.78 8.64
CA VAL A 6 -4.36 -0.79 8.02
C VAL A 6 -4.70 0.61 8.46
N VAL A 7 -3.65 1.43 8.60
CA VAL A 7 -3.70 2.80 9.05
C VAL A 7 -3.13 3.70 7.96
N GLY A 8 -3.86 4.73 7.61
CA GLY A 8 -3.52 5.72 6.59
C GLY A 8 -4.31 7.01 6.79
N ASP A 9 -4.14 7.98 5.90
CA ASP A 9 -4.92 9.23 5.88
C ASP A 9 -5.86 9.17 4.67
N ILE A 10 -6.97 8.42 4.79
CA ILE A 10 -7.79 8.04 3.63
C ILE A 10 -8.67 9.20 3.17
N ASN A 11 -9.03 10.12 4.07
CA ASN A 11 -9.79 11.33 3.72
C ASN A 11 -8.89 12.56 3.47
N GLY A 12 -7.56 12.39 3.52
CA GLY A 12 -6.57 13.41 3.15
C GLY A 12 -6.50 14.59 4.13
N ASP A 13 -6.89 14.37 5.37
CA ASP A 13 -7.19 15.39 6.36
C ASP A 13 -6.03 15.64 7.36
N GLY A 14 -4.99 14.81 7.25
CA GLY A 14 -3.77 14.84 8.03
C GLY A 14 -3.83 14.02 9.32
N TRP A 15 -4.92 13.29 9.57
CA TRP A 15 -5.09 12.42 10.72
C TRP A 15 -5.20 10.94 10.29
N PRO A 16 -4.69 10.02 11.11
CA PRO A 16 -4.74 8.60 10.78
C PRO A 16 -6.15 8.04 10.98
N ASP A 17 -6.67 7.47 9.91
CA ASP A 17 -7.87 6.63 9.82
C ASP A 17 -7.51 5.15 9.82
N ILE A 18 -8.50 4.29 10.08
CA ILE A 18 -8.27 2.86 10.28
C ILE A 18 -9.27 2.03 9.47
N PHE A 19 -8.77 1.08 8.69
CA PHE A 19 -9.58 0.06 8.04
C PHE A 19 -9.33 -1.32 8.65
N PHE A 20 -10.40 -2.06 8.93
CA PHE A 20 -10.33 -3.46 9.35
C PHE A 20 -10.90 -4.38 8.27
N ALA A 21 -10.03 -5.24 7.73
CA ALA A 21 -10.30 -6.14 6.62
C ALA A 21 -11.54 -7.02 6.85
N HIS A 22 -11.51 -7.90 7.86
CA HIS A 22 -12.58 -8.91 8.06
C HIS A 22 -13.99 -8.32 8.10
N SER A 23 -14.16 -7.22 8.82
CA SER A 23 -15.45 -6.54 8.95
C SER A 23 -15.75 -5.57 7.81
N CYS A 24 -14.75 -5.24 6.99
CA CYS A 24 -14.79 -4.19 5.97
C CYS A 24 -15.30 -2.86 6.54
N ARG A 25 -14.73 -2.44 7.67
CA ARG A 25 -15.15 -1.24 8.40
C ARG A 25 -14.03 -0.21 8.37
N MET A 26 -14.38 1.00 7.98
CA MET A 26 -13.52 2.17 8.06
C MET A 26 -13.90 2.97 9.31
N PHE A 27 -12.90 3.43 10.04
CA PHE A 27 -13.04 4.32 11.18
C PHE A 27 -12.29 5.60 10.84
N ILE A 28 -13.03 6.68 10.65
CA ILE A 28 -12.51 7.99 10.30
C ILE A 28 -12.27 8.79 11.57
N ASN A 29 -11.11 9.44 11.67
CA ASN A 29 -10.69 10.14 12.87
C ASN A 29 -11.33 11.53 12.96
N ASP A 30 -12.13 11.76 14.00
CA ASP A 30 -12.83 13.04 14.21
C ASP A 30 -11.92 14.16 14.77
N ARG A 31 -10.62 13.90 14.93
CA ARG A 31 -9.59 14.84 15.44
C ARG A 31 -9.83 15.34 16.86
N ASN A 32 -10.75 14.72 17.58
CA ASN A 32 -11.14 15.05 18.95
C ASN A 32 -10.90 13.87 19.92
N GLY A 33 -10.24 12.81 19.43
CA GLY A 33 -10.02 11.56 20.18
C GLY A 33 -11.12 10.52 19.98
N GLU A 34 -12.11 10.80 19.14
CA GLU A 34 -13.17 9.88 18.73
C GLU A 34 -13.01 9.48 17.25
N PHE A 35 -13.72 8.42 16.87
CA PHE A 35 -13.81 7.95 15.50
C PHE A 35 -15.28 7.68 15.18
N HIS A 36 -15.70 7.99 13.96
CA HIS A 36 -16.98 7.52 13.43
C HIS A 36 -16.76 6.37 12.44
N GLU A 37 -17.68 5.41 12.46
CA GLU A 37 -17.63 4.24 11.58
C GLU A 37 -18.35 4.52 10.27
N LYS A 38 -17.64 4.37 9.15
CA LYS A 38 -18.22 4.32 7.81
C LYS A 38 -18.15 2.89 7.28
N VAL A 39 -19.31 2.34 6.98
CA VAL A 39 -19.42 0.99 6.41
C VAL A 39 -19.50 1.10 4.89
N TYR A 40 -18.36 0.87 4.25
CA TYR A 40 -18.31 0.69 2.82
C TYR A 40 -18.76 -0.74 2.50
N ARG A 41 -19.92 -0.88 1.87
CA ARG A 41 -20.43 -2.20 1.43
C ARG A 41 -19.74 -2.61 0.13
N MET A 42 -18.42 -2.75 0.21
CA MET A 42 -17.50 -2.99 -0.91
C MET A 42 -17.54 -4.41 -1.44
N VAL A 43 -17.94 -5.34 -0.59
CA VAL A 43 -18.17 -6.75 -0.91
C VAL A 43 -19.62 -7.10 -0.62
N GLU A 44 -20.18 -8.06 -1.35
CA GLU A 44 -21.60 -8.43 -1.19
C GLU A 44 -21.96 -8.67 0.28
N LYS A 45 -23.13 -8.16 0.71
CA LYS A 45 -23.59 -8.21 2.11
C LYS A 45 -23.48 -9.60 2.78
N LYS A 46 -23.60 -10.67 2.01
CA LYS A 46 -23.49 -12.06 2.50
C LYS A 46 -22.10 -12.39 3.08
N TYR A 47 -21.08 -11.57 2.79
CA TYR A 47 -19.71 -11.72 3.28
C TYR A 47 -19.41 -10.86 4.51
N THR A 48 -20.25 -9.86 4.81
CA THR A 48 -20.05 -8.90 5.93
C THR A 48 -21.06 -9.08 7.08
N ASP A 49 -22.13 -9.86 6.88
CA ASP A 49 -23.21 -10.00 7.86
C ASP A 49 -22.82 -10.92 9.04
N PRO A 50 -23.04 -10.49 10.31
CA PRO A 50 -22.82 -11.34 11.48
C PRO A 50 -23.80 -12.51 11.47
N GLY A 51 -23.31 -13.71 11.18
CA GLY A 51 -24.10 -14.94 11.15
C GLY A 51 -24.01 -15.74 9.85
N THR A 52 -23.34 -15.21 8.82
CA THR A 52 -23.03 -16.00 7.62
C THR A 52 -21.80 -16.88 7.90
N THR A 53 -21.90 -18.18 7.61
CA THR A 53 -20.79 -19.14 7.70
C THR A 53 -19.89 -19.08 6.47
N ASN A 54 -19.87 -17.95 5.78
CA ASN A 54 -19.20 -17.82 4.50
C ASN A 54 -17.70 -17.65 4.73
N PRO A 55 -16.83 -18.52 4.18
CA PRO A 55 -15.38 -18.47 4.40
C PRO A 55 -14.68 -17.32 3.65
N ASN A 56 -15.40 -16.52 2.88
CA ASN A 56 -14.86 -15.37 2.13
C ASN A 56 -14.64 -14.19 3.06
N TRP A 57 -13.52 -14.24 3.77
CA TRP A 57 -13.12 -13.18 4.66
C TRP A 57 -12.03 -12.36 4.01
N THR A 58 -12.25 -11.05 3.93
CA THR A 58 -11.18 -10.10 3.66
C THR A 58 -10.15 -10.23 4.77
N CYS A 59 -8.93 -10.60 4.40
CA CYS A 59 -7.81 -10.82 5.31
C CYS A 59 -6.75 -9.75 5.14
N GLY A 60 -6.43 -9.41 3.89
CA GLY A 60 -5.44 -8.42 3.54
C GLY A 60 -6.13 -7.13 3.11
N ALA A 61 -5.55 -6.00 3.52
CA ALA A 61 -5.88 -4.70 3.00
C ALA A 61 -4.61 -3.86 2.97
N ASP A 62 -4.56 -2.85 2.10
CA ASP A 62 -3.51 -1.86 2.11
C ASP A 62 -3.96 -0.55 1.48
N PHE A 63 -3.27 0.54 1.86
CA PHE A 63 -3.48 1.88 1.32
C PHE A 63 -2.26 2.36 0.57
N ALA A 64 -2.46 2.86 -0.65
CA ALA A 64 -1.45 3.59 -1.41
C ALA A 64 -2.11 4.48 -2.47
N ASP A 65 -1.41 5.52 -2.93
CA ASP A 65 -1.74 6.33 -4.09
C ASP A 65 -1.38 5.52 -5.37
N ILE A 66 -2.29 4.67 -5.85
CA ILE A 66 -2.01 3.70 -6.92
C ILE A 66 -2.16 4.30 -8.32
N ASP A 67 -2.87 5.41 -8.43
CA ASP A 67 -3.03 6.18 -9.66
C ASP A 67 -2.21 7.50 -9.67
N ASN A 68 -1.44 7.77 -8.60
CA ASN A 68 -0.58 8.94 -8.44
C ASN A 68 -1.36 10.28 -8.50
N ASP A 69 -2.63 10.29 -8.09
CA ASP A 69 -3.46 11.49 -8.06
C ASP A 69 -3.35 12.32 -6.77
N GLY A 70 -2.74 11.72 -5.74
CA GLY A 70 -2.41 12.31 -4.44
C GLY A 70 -3.30 11.87 -3.28
N ASP A 71 -4.35 11.11 -3.54
CA ASP A 71 -5.24 10.53 -2.53
C ASP A 71 -4.83 9.06 -2.27
N MET A 72 -5.20 8.51 -1.10
CA MET A 72 -4.90 7.11 -0.80
C MET A 72 -6.04 6.24 -1.34
N ASP A 73 -5.71 5.17 -2.04
CA ASP A 73 -6.64 4.17 -2.56
C ASP A 73 -6.63 2.93 -1.67
N LEU A 74 -7.61 2.04 -1.84
CA LEU A 74 -7.75 0.81 -1.06
C LEU A 74 -7.66 -0.41 -1.95
N VAL A 75 -6.77 -1.35 -1.61
CA VAL A 75 -6.77 -2.70 -2.18
C VAL A 75 -7.10 -3.71 -1.09
N MET A 76 -7.95 -4.68 -1.41
CA MET A 76 -8.40 -5.72 -0.50
C MET A 76 -8.16 -7.12 -1.08
N GLY A 77 -7.90 -8.08 -0.20
CA GLY A 77 -7.68 -9.48 -0.55
C GLY A 77 -8.45 -10.43 0.35
N GLU A 78 -9.07 -11.44 -0.26
CA GLU A 78 -9.89 -12.44 0.43
C GLU A 78 -9.17 -13.79 0.62
N HIS A 79 -9.38 -14.39 1.78
CA HIS A 79 -8.90 -15.73 2.13
C HIS A 79 -9.96 -16.80 1.81
N TYR A 80 -10.11 -17.13 0.54
CA TYR A 80 -11.15 -18.05 0.07
C TYR A 80 -10.81 -19.55 0.19
N THR A 81 -11.82 -20.42 0.23
CA THR A 81 -11.65 -21.89 0.31
C THR A 81 -12.53 -22.71 -0.64
N GLY A 82 -13.42 -22.10 -1.45
CA GLY A 82 -14.29 -22.82 -2.38
C GLY A 82 -13.87 -22.69 -3.86
N ASN A 83 -14.75 -23.05 -4.79
CA ASN A 83 -14.52 -22.96 -6.24
C ASN A 83 -15.48 -22.00 -6.98
N ASP A 84 -16.39 -21.34 -6.26
CA ASP A 84 -17.57 -20.66 -6.83
C ASP A 84 -17.47 -19.13 -6.91
N VAL A 85 -16.35 -18.53 -6.46
CA VAL A 85 -16.15 -17.06 -6.46
C VAL A 85 -14.95 -16.68 -7.32
N ILE A 86 -15.20 -15.71 -8.21
CA ILE A 86 -14.29 -15.25 -9.27
C ILE A 86 -13.36 -14.13 -8.77
N ASP A 87 -13.84 -13.23 -7.92
CA ASP A 87 -13.08 -12.06 -7.48
C ASP A 87 -12.54 -12.26 -6.05
N ARG A 88 -11.20 -12.18 -5.89
CA ARG A 88 -10.49 -12.39 -4.61
C ARG A 88 -9.54 -11.25 -4.26
N LEU A 89 -9.44 -10.30 -5.18
CA LEU A 89 -8.75 -9.03 -5.06
C LEU A 89 -9.75 -7.97 -5.49
N PHE A 90 -9.75 -6.86 -4.76
CA PHE A 90 -10.59 -5.73 -5.05
C PHE A 90 -9.76 -4.46 -5.03
N VAL A 91 -9.94 -3.60 -6.02
CA VAL A 91 -9.20 -2.35 -6.20
C VAL A 91 -10.20 -1.21 -6.16
N PHE A 92 -10.03 -0.28 -5.23
CA PHE A 92 -10.91 0.86 -5.07
C PHE A 92 -10.12 2.16 -5.14
N LEU A 93 -10.46 3.01 -6.10
CA LEU A 93 -9.92 4.36 -6.19
C LEU A 93 -10.69 5.33 -5.30
N ASN A 94 -9.99 6.28 -4.71
CA ASN A 94 -10.56 7.31 -3.87
C ASN A 94 -10.85 8.57 -4.68
N GLU A 95 -12.12 8.85 -4.89
CA GLU A 95 -12.59 9.96 -5.74
C GLU A 95 -12.86 11.24 -4.91
N GLY A 96 -12.10 11.40 -3.82
CA GLY A 96 -12.27 12.46 -2.83
C GLY A 96 -13.37 12.15 -1.79
N ASN A 97 -13.87 13.20 -1.13
CA ASN A 97 -14.77 13.04 0.03
C ASN A 97 -16.21 13.47 -0.26
N ASP A 98 -17.17 12.83 0.44
CA ASP A 98 -18.56 13.25 0.50
C ASP A 98 -18.76 14.51 1.38
N GLU A 99 -20.00 14.97 1.50
CA GLU A 99 -20.33 16.18 2.27
C GLU A 99 -19.99 16.10 3.78
N ASN A 100 -19.80 14.89 4.31
CA ASN A 100 -19.40 14.66 5.70
C ASN A 100 -17.89 14.50 5.87
N GLY A 101 -17.12 14.53 4.77
CA GLY A 101 -15.68 14.29 4.80
C GLY A 101 -15.30 12.80 4.78
N ASP A 102 -16.24 11.91 4.47
CA ASP A 102 -15.96 10.49 4.27
C ASP A 102 -15.44 10.23 2.85
N PRO A 103 -14.41 9.39 2.64
CA PRO A 103 -13.90 9.11 1.30
C PRO A 103 -14.94 8.39 0.43
N ILE A 104 -14.92 8.65 -0.87
CA ILE A 104 -15.79 8.04 -1.87
C ILE A 104 -14.94 7.03 -2.62
N LEU A 105 -15.12 5.76 -2.29
CA LEU A 105 -14.34 4.67 -2.87
C LEU A 105 -15.10 4.05 -4.05
N ASN A 106 -14.52 4.11 -5.24
CA ASN A 106 -15.05 3.57 -6.49
C ASN A 106 -14.41 2.21 -6.81
N ASP A 107 -15.22 1.17 -7.02
CA ASP A 107 -14.72 -0.17 -7.39
C ASP A 107 -14.31 -0.17 -8.86
N VAL A 108 -13.00 -0.30 -9.10
CA VAL A 108 -12.40 -0.38 -10.44
C VAL A 108 -11.77 -1.75 -10.69
N THR A 109 -12.12 -2.77 -9.89
CA THR A 109 -11.48 -4.09 -9.92
C THR A 109 -11.48 -4.66 -11.33
N LYS A 110 -12.62 -4.61 -12.02
CA LYS A 110 -12.73 -5.15 -13.38
C LYS A 110 -12.00 -4.29 -14.41
N GLU A 111 -12.14 -2.98 -14.29
CA GLU A 111 -11.58 -1.97 -15.18
C GLU A 111 -10.05 -1.92 -15.10
N SER A 112 -9.49 -2.27 -13.95
CA SER A 112 -8.03 -2.34 -13.74
C SER A 112 -7.35 -3.52 -14.41
N GLY A 113 -8.12 -4.47 -14.94
CA GLY A 113 -7.62 -5.69 -15.55
C GLY A 113 -6.97 -6.68 -14.57
N ILE A 114 -6.99 -6.39 -13.27
CA ILE A 114 -6.37 -7.24 -12.25
C ILE A 114 -7.00 -8.63 -12.24
N LYS A 115 -6.15 -9.66 -12.22
CA LYS A 115 -6.60 -11.05 -12.17
C LYS A 115 -6.47 -11.62 -10.78
N ALA A 116 -7.58 -12.11 -10.23
CA ALA A 116 -7.57 -12.80 -8.96
C ALA A 116 -6.57 -14.00 -8.99
N PRO A 117 -5.80 -14.23 -7.91
CA PRO A 117 -4.97 -15.41 -7.81
C PRO A 117 -5.85 -16.67 -7.72
N GLU A 118 -5.33 -17.81 -8.17
CA GLU A 118 -6.08 -19.08 -8.20
C GLU A 118 -6.56 -19.55 -6.81
N TRP A 119 -5.86 -19.14 -5.75
CA TRP A 119 -6.12 -19.53 -4.37
C TRP A 119 -6.47 -18.31 -3.51
N ARG A 120 -5.76 -18.07 -2.42
CA ARG A 120 -6.12 -17.06 -1.42
C ARG A 120 -5.33 -15.79 -1.63
N ALA A 121 -5.86 -14.65 -1.19
CA ALA A 121 -5.12 -13.40 -1.05
C ALA A 121 -5.10 -12.96 0.42
N PRO A 122 -4.53 -13.77 1.35
CA PRO A 122 -4.51 -13.43 2.77
C PRO A 122 -3.72 -12.15 3.02
N ASN A 123 -2.58 -12.01 2.35
CA ASN A 123 -1.67 -10.89 2.48
C ASN A 123 -1.48 -10.24 1.12
N LEU A 124 -1.49 -8.92 1.15
CA LEU A 124 -1.21 -8.08 0.01
C LEU A 124 -0.43 -6.86 0.48
N GLN A 125 0.45 -6.35 -0.37
CA GLN A 125 1.33 -5.22 -0.09
C GLN A 125 1.50 -4.39 -1.35
N LEU A 126 1.24 -3.09 -1.23
CA LEU A 126 1.39 -2.09 -2.29
C LEU A 126 2.76 -1.43 -2.21
N HIS A 127 3.55 -1.57 -3.26
CA HIS A 127 4.88 -0.97 -3.35
C HIS A 127 5.31 -0.83 -4.81
N ASP A 128 6.20 0.11 -5.10
CA ASP A 128 6.87 0.21 -6.40
C ASP A 128 8.07 -0.77 -6.40
N PHE A 129 7.97 -1.91 -7.10
CA PHE A 129 8.98 -2.99 -7.00
C PHE A 129 10.06 -2.90 -8.07
N ASP A 130 9.82 -2.17 -9.16
CA ASP A 130 10.78 -1.99 -10.25
C ASP A 130 11.29 -0.56 -10.42
N ASN A 131 10.87 0.32 -9.51
CA ASN A 131 11.24 1.71 -9.38
C ASN A 131 10.74 2.59 -10.54
N ASP A 132 9.71 2.18 -11.26
CA ASP A 132 9.19 2.94 -12.41
C ASP A 132 8.29 4.12 -12.03
N GLY A 133 8.03 4.32 -10.74
CA GLY A 133 7.22 5.40 -10.18
C GLY A 133 5.74 5.05 -10.03
N LEU A 134 5.34 3.84 -10.43
CA LEU A 134 3.99 3.33 -10.24
C LEU A 134 3.95 2.36 -9.07
N VAL A 135 2.84 2.36 -8.32
CA VAL A 135 2.64 1.38 -7.26
C VAL A 135 2.17 0.07 -7.87
N ASP A 136 2.93 -1.00 -7.62
CA ASP A 136 2.56 -2.37 -7.95
C ASP A 136 1.87 -3.03 -6.74
N LEU A 137 1.33 -4.24 -6.98
CA LEU A 137 0.72 -5.05 -5.96
C LEU A 137 1.42 -6.41 -5.85
N MET A 138 1.87 -6.77 -4.65
CA MET A 138 2.25 -8.13 -4.33
C MET A 138 1.17 -8.81 -3.50
N VAL A 139 0.85 -10.05 -3.85
CA VAL A 139 -0.09 -10.92 -3.11
C VAL A 139 0.60 -12.22 -2.78
N THR A 140 0.51 -12.67 -1.53
CA THR A 140 1.23 -13.86 -1.07
C THR A 140 0.30 -14.91 -0.50
N ASN A 141 0.56 -16.17 -0.87
CA ASN A 141 -0.12 -17.37 -0.39
C ASN A 141 0.86 -18.56 -0.44
N PHE A 142 0.52 -19.66 -1.10
CA PHE A 142 1.43 -20.74 -1.44
C PHE A 142 2.54 -20.37 -2.45
N THR A 143 2.38 -19.21 -3.10
CA THR A 143 3.39 -18.54 -3.92
C THR A 143 3.26 -17.03 -3.73
N SER A 144 4.16 -16.26 -4.34
CA SER A 144 4.03 -14.80 -4.41
C SER A 144 3.66 -14.40 -5.83
N PHE A 145 2.59 -13.63 -5.98
CA PHE A 145 2.13 -13.03 -7.22
C PHE A 145 2.47 -11.55 -7.18
N LEU A 146 3.26 -11.08 -8.13
CA LEU A 146 3.57 -9.66 -8.34
C LEU A 146 2.82 -9.16 -9.57
N TYR A 147 1.88 -8.24 -9.34
CA TYR A 147 1.09 -7.56 -10.35
C TYR A 147 1.72 -6.20 -10.62
N LYS A 148 2.47 -6.09 -11.71
CA LYS A 148 3.04 -4.82 -12.15
C LYS A 148 1.93 -3.87 -12.62
N ASN A 149 1.98 -2.62 -12.21
CA ASN A 149 1.17 -1.53 -12.76
C ASN A 149 1.81 -1.02 -14.07
N ASN A 150 1.10 -1.12 -15.18
CA ASN A 150 1.60 -0.68 -16.49
C ASN A 150 1.22 0.76 -16.85
N GLY A 151 0.67 1.51 -15.89
CA GLY A 151 0.18 2.86 -16.04
C GLY A 151 -1.33 2.93 -16.02
N LEU A 152 -1.86 4.09 -16.42
CA LEU A 152 -3.29 4.40 -16.30
C LEU A 152 -3.98 4.40 -17.65
N GLU A 153 -5.20 3.91 -17.68
CA GLU A 153 -6.18 4.11 -18.77
C GLU A 153 -7.40 4.83 -18.19
N ASP A 154 -7.69 6.04 -18.67
CA ASP A 154 -8.77 6.91 -18.16
C ASP A 154 -8.73 7.14 -16.63
N GLY A 155 -7.51 7.22 -16.06
CA GLY A 155 -7.28 7.39 -14.62
C GLY A 155 -7.25 6.09 -13.82
N ILE A 156 -7.54 4.94 -14.45
CA ILE A 156 -7.60 3.64 -13.77
C ILE A 156 -6.29 2.87 -13.99
N PRO A 157 -5.63 2.36 -12.93
CA PRO A 157 -4.40 1.58 -13.05
C PRO A 157 -4.63 0.27 -13.80
N GLN A 158 -3.69 -0.10 -14.69
CA GLN A 158 -3.78 -1.30 -15.51
C GLN A 158 -2.73 -2.32 -15.07
N PHE A 159 -3.18 -3.38 -14.39
CA PHE A 159 -2.29 -4.42 -13.87
C PHE A 159 -1.97 -5.49 -14.90
N ALA A 160 -0.70 -5.87 -14.98
CA ALA A 160 -0.22 -6.96 -15.83
C ALA A 160 -0.71 -8.34 -15.35
N GLU A 161 -0.54 -9.36 -16.21
CA GLU A 161 -0.52 -10.75 -15.75
C GLU A 161 0.53 -10.90 -14.63
N PRO A 162 0.19 -11.56 -13.51
CA PRO A 162 1.10 -11.62 -12.39
C PRO A 162 2.34 -12.44 -12.72
N LEU A 163 3.50 -11.91 -12.36
CA LEU A 163 4.71 -12.70 -12.23
C LEU A 163 4.58 -13.55 -10.96
N THR A 164 5.00 -14.80 -11.04
CA THR A 164 5.14 -15.62 -9.83
C THR A 164 6.60 -15.60 -9.38
N SER A 165 6.85 -15.74 -8.09
CA SER A 165 8.23 -15.84 -7.55
C SER A 165 9.03 -17.02 -8.11
N GLY A 166 8.40 -17.91 -8.91
CA GLY A 166 9.01 -19.14 -9.40
C GLY A 166 9.34 -20.12 -8.26
N ALA A 167 8.95 -19.79 -7.03
CA ALA A 167 8.96 -20.68 -5.90
C ALA A 167 8.15 -21.93 -6.29
N LYS A 168 8.81 -23.09 -6.27
CA LYS A 168 8.16 -24.36 -6.58
C LYS A 168 6.94 -24.51 -5.66
N GLU A 169 5.84 -25.02 -6.22
CA GLU A 169 4.71 -25.49 -5.42
C GLU A 169 5.22 -26.35 -4.25
N GLY A 170 4.77 -26.05 -3.04
CA GLY A 170 5.18 -26.75 -1.82
C GLY A 170 6.36 -26.14 -1.05
N LEU A 171 6.78 -24.91 -1.36
CA LEU A 171 7.78 -24.19 -0.55
C LEU A 171 7.22 -23.53 0.71
N GLY A 172 5.90 -23.46 0.87
CA GLY A 172 5.31 -22.82 2.05
C GLY A 172 3.94 -22.20 1.84
N TYR A 173 3.29 -21.72 2.90
CA TYR A 173 2.12 -20.84 2.89
C TYR A 173 2.46 -19.52 3.60
N TRP A 174 2.72 -18.47 2.82
CA TRP A 174 3.09 -17.14 3.32
C TRP A 174 1.87 -16.24 3.47
N ALA A 175 1.11 -16.50 4.53
CA ALA A 175 -0.04 -15.67 4.90
C ALA A 175 0.35 -14.30 5.46
N SER A 176 1.63 -14.05 5.75
CA SER A 176 2.18 -12.77 6.21
C SER A 176 3.66 -12.64 5.84
N GLY A 177 4.18 -11.42 5.90
CA GLY A 177 5.59 -11.15 5.65
C GLY A 177 5.91 -9.67 5.49
N PRO A 178 6.98 -9.14 6.12
CA PRO A 178 7.37 -7.75 5.92
C PRO A 178 8.06 -7.54 4.56
N LEU A 179 7.89 -6.32 4.03
CA LEU A 179 8.74 -5.78 2.97
C LEU A 179 9.88 -4.95 3.58
N ALA A 180 11.10 -5.11 3.07
CA ALA A 180 12.25 -4.29 3.42
C ALA A 180 13.34 -4.39 2.34
N ASP A 181 14.00 -3.28 2.01
CA ASP A 181 15.28 -3.29 1.28
C ASP A 181 16.41 -3.67 2.25
N TYR A 182 16.68 -4.98 2.41
CA TYR A 182 17.53 -5.48 3.49
C TYR A 182 19.02 -5.25 3.20
N ASP A 183 19.41 -5.22 1.93
CA ASP A 183 20.80 -5.01 1.50
C ASP A 183 21.08 -3.56 1.06
N ARG A 184 20.06 -2.68 1.11
CA ARG A 184 20.12 -1.25 0.81
C ARG A 184 20.51 -0.99 -0.64
N ASP A 185 20.02 -1.82 -1.55
CA ASP A 185 20.31 -1.73 -2.98
C ASP A 185 19.23 -0.98 -3.79
N GLY A 186 18.23 -0.43 -3.10
CA GLY A 186 17.16 0.39 -3.66
C GLY A 186 16.02 -0.43 -4.26
N ARG A 187 16.01 -1.75 -4.06
CA ARG A 187 14.92 -2.63 -4.41
C ARG A 187 14.35 -3.25 -3.16
N VAL A 188 13.04 -3.17 -3.01
CA VAL A 188 12.38 -3.76 -1.84
C VAL A 188 12.37 -5.29 -1.95
N ASP A 189 12.74 -5.97 -0.88
CA ASP A 189 12.71 -7.42 -0.76
C ASP A 189 11.53 -7.88 0.10
N PHE A 190 11.18 -9.16 0.00
CA PHE A 190 10.08 -9.76 0.76
C PHE A 190 10.57 -10.89 1.66
N PHE A 191 10.15 -10.88 2.92
CA PHE A 191 10.33 -12.03 3.81
C PHE A 191 9.01 -12.79 3.97
N GLY A 192 8.89 -13.93 3.28
CA GLY A 192 7.75 -14.84 3.42
C GLY A 192 7.82 -15.59 4.74
N ALA A 193 7.01 -15.16 5.71
CA ALA A 193 6.89 -15.84 6.99
C ALA A 193 6.03 -17.09 6.83
N GLU A 194 6.63 -18.24 7.07
CA GLU A 194 5.95 -19.51 6.89
C GLU A 194 4.90 -19.77 7.97
N TRP A 195 3.72 -20.19 7.52
CA TRP A 195 2.62 -20.57 8.40
C TRP A 195 2.83 -21.94 9.06
N GLU A 196 3.32 -22.92 8.31
CA GLU A 196 3.53 -24.29 8.80
C GLU A 196 4.89 -24.43 9.51
N PRO A 197 4.94 -24.83 10.79
CA PRO A 197 6.18 -24.91 11.56
C PRO A 197 7.27 -25.82 10.95
N GLU A 198 6.88 -26.77 10.11
CA GLU A 198 7.76 -27.73 9.47
C GLU A 198 8.41 -27.23 8.17
N ALA A 199 7.92 -26.12 7.60
CA ALA A 199 8.46 -25.51 6.39
C ALA A 199 9.31 -24.26 6.71
N PRO A 200 10.29 -23.92 5.86
CA PRO A 200 11.15 -22.75 6.10
C PRO A 200 10.48 -21.44 5.64
N SER A 201 10.62 -20.39 6.44
CA SER A 201 10.44 -19.02 5.95
C SER A 201 11.53 -18.67 4.93
N LEU A 202 11.18 -17.88 3.91
CA LEU A 202 12.10 -17.50 2.83
C LEU A 202 12.28 -15.99 2.75
N LEU A 203 13.53 -15.56 2.55
CA LEU A 203 13.84 -14.20 2.09
C LEU A 203 13.93 -14.23 0.56
N LEU A 204 12.99 -13.54 -0.10
CA LEU A 204 12.97 -13.36 -1.54
C LEU A 204 13.63 -12.03 -1.88
N ARG A 205 14.82 -12.12 -2.47
CA ARG A 205 15.54 -10.95 -2.94
C ARG A 205 14.96 -10.44 -4.26
N ASN A 206 14.72 -9.14 -4.35
CA ASN A 206 14.30 -8.49 -5.58
C ASN A 206 15.48 -8.27 -6.53
N VAL A 207 15.41 -8.93 -7.67
CA VAL A 207 16.48 -8.96 -8.69
C VAL A 207 16.05 -8.31 -9.99
N THR A 208 15.06 -7.40 -9.95
CA THR A 208 14.58 -6.68 -11.14
C THR A 208 15.76 -6.13 -11.94
N PRO A 209 15.91 -6.56 -13.21
CA PRO A 209 17.03 -6.14 -14.04
C PRO A 209 16.84 -4.69 -14.47
N ASN A 210 17.91 -3.89 -14.43
CA ASN A 210 17.88 -2.47 -14.78
C ASN A 210 16.81 -1.68 -13.99
N ALA A 211 16.59 -2.03 -12.72
CA ALA A 211 15.73 -1.24 -11.85
C ALA A 211 16.06 0.25 -11.99
N GLU A 212 15.01 1.04 -12.11
CA GLU A 212 15.12 2.48 -12.28
C GLU A 212 15.67 3.13 -11.00
N ASN A 213 15.86 4.45 -11.04
CA ASN A 213 16.38 5.17 -9.88
C ASN A 213 15.35 5.17 -8.76
N TYR A 214 15.78 5.39 -7.53
CA TYR A 214 14.87 5.44 -6.39
C TYR A 214 15.13 6.64 -5.49
N LEU A 215 14.20 6.96 -4.61
CA LEU A 215 14.43 7.85 -3.48
C LEU A 215 13.71 7.32 -2.26
N ASP A 216 14.51 6.96 -1.26
CA ASP A 216 14.00 6.59 0.05
C ASP A 216 13.95 7.82 0.93
N VAL A 217 12.80 8.07 1.56
CA VAL A 217 12.63 9.18 2.50
C VAL A 217 12.32 8.62 3.89
N ILE A 218 13.17 8.94 4.87
CA ILE A 218 12.93 8.64 6.29
C ILE A 218 12.92 9.91 7.13
N LEU A 219 12.18 9.85 8.23
CA LEU A 219 12.09 10.93 9.22
C LEU A 219 12.83 10.50 10.48
N ASN A 220 13.72 11.36 10.96
CA ASN A 220 14.47 11.18 12.19
C ASN A 220 14.27 12.41 13.10
N LEU A 221 13.15 12.40 13.81
CA LEU A 221 12.63 13.52 14.60
C LEU A 221 12.96 13.31 16.08
N GLN A 222 14.21 13.57 16.47
CA GLN A 222 14.74 13.22 17.80
C GLN A 222 13.97 13.88 18.95
N LYS A 223 13.35 15.03 18.70
CA LYS A 223 12.58 15.80 19.68
C LYS A 223 11.08 15.48 19.69
N SER A 224 10.60 14.64 18.78
CA SER A 224 9.18 14.27 18.67
C SER A 224 8.89 12.97 19.41
N ALA A 225 7.65 12.79 19.87
CA ALA A 225 7.14 11.47 20.26
C ALA A 225 6.96 10.56 19.04
N ASN A 226 6.60 11.14 17.89
CA ASN A 226 6.52 10.46 16.60
C ASN A 226 7.89 10.51 15.89
N ARG A 227 8.88 9.81 16.45
CA ARG A 227 10.30 9.90 16.01
C ARG A 227 10.55 9.50 14.56
N ASN A 228 9.78 8.53 14.07
CA ASN A 228 9.88 7.99 12.72
C ASN A 228 8.87 8.64 11.75
N GLY A 229 8.06 9.60 12.24
CA GLY A 229 7.09 10.30 11.40
C GLY A 229 5.97 9.41 10.86
N ILE A 230 5.50 8.43 11.62
CA ILE A 230 4.36 7.59 11.23
C ILE A 230 3.14 8.47 10.96
N GLY A 231 2.49 8.28 9.82
CA GLY A 231 1.39 9.12 9.32
C GLY A 231 1.83 10.37 8.55
N ALA A 232 3.14 10.64 8.42
CA ALA A 232 3.60 11.77 7.61
C ALA A 232 3.36 11.49 6.12
N LYS A 233 2.77 12.47 5.44
CA LYS A 233 2.59 12.47 3.99
C LYS A 233 3.85 12.97 3.31
N VAL A 234 4.44 12.15 2.46
CA VAL A 234 5.59 12.49 1.63
C VAL A 234 5.12 12.59 0.19
N GLU A 235 5.36 13.73 -0.42
CA GLU A 235 5.00 14.01 -1.81
C GLU A 235 6.29 14.34 -2.58
N ILE A 236 6.48 13.69 -3.73
CA ILE A 236 7.60 13.94 -4.63
C ILE A 236 7.10 14.72 -5.84
N PHE A 237 7.80 15.78 -6.22
CA PHE A 237 7.47 16.64 -7.34
C PHE A 237 8.60 16.68 -8.36
N GLN A 238 8.24 16.91 -9.62
CA GLN A 238 9.17 17.35 -10.65
C GLN A 238 9.97 18.58 -10.17
N LYS A 239 11.24 18.63 -10.52
CA LYS A 239 12.12 19.75 -10.16
C LYS A 239 11.52 21.10 -10.57
N GLY A 240 11.42 22.01 -9.61
CA GLY A 240 10.86 23.35 -9.82
C GLY A 240 9.33 23.40 -9.79
N ARG A 241 8.65 22.28 -9.51
CA ARG A 241 7.19 22.18 -9.39
C ARG A 241 6.72 21.88 -7.97
N LEU A 242 7.57 22.06 -6.96
CA LEU A 242 7.23 21.82 -5.56
C LEU A 242 5.89 22.44 -5.15
N GLY A 243 4.92 21.61 -4.78
CA GLY A 243 3.58 22.01 -4.35
C GLY A 243 2.60 22.36 -5.47
N ILE A 244 2.95 22.07 -6.73
CA ILE A 244 2.08 22.25 -7.91
C ILE A 244 1.54 20.88 -8.30
N LYS A 245 0.21 20.67 -8.29
CA LYS A 245 -0.43 19.36 -8.51
C LYS A 245 0.01 18.72 -9.83
N GLU A 246 0.12 19.49 -10.91
CA GLU A 246 0.54 18.99 -12.22
C GLU A 246 2.01 18.53 -12.28
N GLY A 247 2.79 18.84 -11.24
CA GLY A 247 4.16 18.36 -11.09
C GLY A 247 4.31 17.26 -10.05
N LEU A 248 3.23 16.78 -9.42
CA LEU A 248 3.27 15.64 -8.51
C LEU A 248 3.70 14.39 -9.28
N LEU A 249 4.63 13.63 -8.70
CA LEU A 249 5.12 12.36 -9.23
C LEU A 249 4.61 11.17 -8.42
N GLY A 250 4.19 11.39 -7.18
CA GLY A 250 3.57 10.38 -6.34
C GLY A 250 3.52 10.80 -4.88
N THR A 251 2.64 10.13 -4.14
CA THR A 251 2.42 10.36 -2.71
C THR A 251 2.60 9.06 -1.92
N ARG A 252 3.22 9.14 -0.75
CA ARG A 252 3.31 8.03 0.21
C ARG A 252 3.00 8.53 1.61
N ILE A 253 2.28 7.72 2.38
CA ILE A 253 2.18 7.89 3.83
C ILE A 253 3.20 6.97 4.49
N ILE A 254 4.00 7.47 5.43
CA ILE A 254 4.87 6.62 6.23
C ILE A 254 3.99 5.79 7.18
N SER A 255 3.69 4.56 6.79
CA SER A 255 2.94 3.59 7.58
C SER A 255 3.81 2.37 7.92
N VAL A 256 3.37 1.57 8.87
CA VAL A 256 4.06 0.32 9.29
C VAL A 256 3.10 -0.87 9.33
N SER A 257 1.84 -0.69 8.94
CA SER A 257 0.80 -1.72 8.95
C SER A 257 0.28 -1.96 7.55
N THR A 258 0.27 -3.22 7.12
CA THR A 258 -0.24 -3.64 5.81
C THR A 258 -0.68 -5.11 5.89
N GLY A 259 -1.53 -5.52 4.95
CA GLY A 259 -1.86 -6.92 4.70
C GLY A 259 -2.40 -7.65 5.92
N TYR A 260 -2.02 -8.91 6.06
CA TYR A 260 -2.40 -9.75 7.21
C TYR A 260 -1.20 -9.95 8.13
N SER A 261 -1.19 -9.27 9.27
CA SER A 261 -0.08 -9.32 10.24
C SER A 261 1.29 -9.04 9.61
N SER A 262 1.33 -8.16 8.61
CA SER A 262 2.54 -7.74 7.88
C SER A 262 2.88 -6.28 8.19
N ALA A 263 4.07 -5.86 7.76
CA ALA A 263 4.59 -4.53 8.07
C ALA A 263 5.51 -3.99 6.97
N TYR A 264 5.68 -2.67 6.98
CA TYR A 264 6.71 -1.94 6.24
C TYR A 264 7.80 -1.43 7.18
N GLU A 265 8.99 -1.19 6.63
CA GLU A 265 9.91 -0.24 7.25
C GLU A 265 9.21 1.14 7.31
N ALA A 266 9.51 1.95 8.34
CA ALA A 266 8.99 3.32 8.42
C ALA A 266 9.71 4.24 7.41
N ILE A 267 9.39 4.06 6.14
CA ILE A 267 10.03 4.66 4.98
C ILE A 267 8.98 5.03 3.93
N ALA A 268 9.21 6.12 3.20
CA ALA A 268 8.48 6.42 1.99
C ALA A 268 9.42 6.18 0.80
N HIS A 269 9.18 5.08 0.09
CA HIS A 269 9.93 4.69 -1.10
C HIS A 269 9.26 5.20 -2.36
N PHE A 270 10.07 5.71 -3.29
CA PHE A 270 9.64 6.17 -4.60
C PHE A 270 10.58 5.66 -5.68
N GLY A 271 10.05 4.98 -6.68
CA GLY A 271 10.72 4.83 -7.96
C GLY A 271 10.76 6.14 -8.73
N LEU A 272 11.84 6.32 -9.47
CA LEU A 272 12.17 7.51 -10.24
C LEU A 272 12.70 7.06 -11.61
N PRO A 273 11.81 6.94 -12.63
CA PRO A 273 12.19 6.50 -13.98
C PRO A 273 13.08 7.51 -14.71
N SER A 274 13.42 8.64 -14.08
CA SER A 274 14.36 9.62 -14.61
C SER A 274 15.51 9.86 -13.62
N GLN A 275 16.71 10.11 -14.13
CA GLN A 275 17.86 10.54 -13.31
C GLN A 275 17.75 12.00 -12.84
N GLN A 276 16.61 12.66 -13.03
CA GLN A 276 16.46 14.04 -12.65
C GLN A 276 16.29 14.17 -11.15
N ASN A 277 16.90 15.20 -10.57
CA ASN A 277 16.60 15.59 -9.20
C ASN A 277 15.10 15.90 -9.08
N VAL A 278 14.55 15.67 -7.89
CA VAL A 278 13.15 15.95 -7.55
C VAL A 278 13.06 16.99 -6.43
N ASP A 279 11.87 17.53 -6.21
CA ASP A 279 11.56 18.32 -5.02
C ASP A 279 10.70 17.48 -4.07
N VAL A 280 11.00 17.52 -2.78
CA VAL A 280 10.33 16.72 -1.73
C VAL A 280 9.54 17.65 -0.82
N LYS A 281 8.29 17.29 -0.54
CA LYS A 281 7.44 17.89 0.48
C LYS A 281 7.06 16.82 1.50
N VAL A 282 7.19 17.14 2.78
CA VAL A 282 6.75 16.28 3.88
C VAL A 282 5.75 17.06 4.72
N THR A 283 4.54 16.55 4.87
CA THR A 283 3.50 17.12 5.73
C THR A 283 3.33 16.21 6.94
N MET A 284 3.61 16.74 8.13
CA MET A 284 3.48 16.03 9.40
C MET A 284 1.99 15.78 9.71
N PRO A 285 1.65 14.61 10.28
CA PRO A 285 0.28 14.35 10.69
C PRO A 285 -0.08 15.20 11.91
N THR A 286 -1.37 15.40 12.15
CA THR A 286 -1.96 16.13 13.29
C THR A 286 -1.74 17.65 13.31
N ASP A 287 -0.50 18.14 13.20
CA ASP A 287 -0.18 19.58 13.26
C ASP A 287 -0.03 20.24 11.88
N GLY A 288 0.00 19.45 10.81
CA GLY A 288 0.10 19.91 9.43
C GLY A 288 1.43 20.61 9.11
N LYS A 289 2.45 20.48 9.96
CA LYS A 289 3.74 21.13 9.73
C LYS A 289 4.38 20.63 8.44
N VAL A 290 4.78 21.55 7.58
CA VAL A 290 5.34 21.22 6.26
C VAL A 290 6.85 21.45 6.23
N HIS A 291 7.58 20.44 5.75
CA HIS A 291 8.98 20.51 5.39
C HIS A 291 9.14 20.39 3.88
N MET A 292 10.02 21.20 3.31
CA MET A 292 10.22 21.28 1.87
C MET A 292 11.70 21.25 1.55
N LYS A 293 12.09 20.40 0.59
CA LYS A 293 13.46 20.30 0.11
C LYS A 293 13.47 20.27 -1.41
N LYS A 294 14.14 21.24 -2.03
CA LYS A 294 14.30 21.29 -3.49
C LYS A 294 15.55 20.56 -3.95
N ASN A 295 15.52 20.08 -5.19
CA ASN A 295 16.67 19.57 -5.93
C ASN A 295 17.39 18.40 -5.22
N VAL A 296 16.63 17.44 -4.70
CA VAL A 296 17.13 16.19 -4.11
C VAL A 296 17.52 15.24 -5.23
N SER A 297 18.74 14.71 -5.20
CA SER A 297 19.19 13.71 -6.17
C SER A 297 18.55 12.34 -5.89
N PRO A 298 18.36 11.49 -6.92
CA PRO A 298 17.91 10.12 -6.72
C PRO A 298 19.04 9.22 -6.18
N ASN A 299 18.73 7.93 -6.01
CA ASN A 299 19.58 6.82 -5.57
C ASN A 299 20.23 7.03 -4.20
N GLN A 300 19.42 7.43 -3.23
CA GLN A 300 19.89 7.64 -1.86
C GLN A 300 18.77 7.49 -0.83
N LEU A 301 19.20 7.31 0.42
CA LEU A 301 18.39 7.53 1.60
C LEU A 301 18.41 9.02 2.00
N PHE A 302 17.32 9.72 1.72
CA PHE A 302 17.09 11.10 2.18
C PHE A 302 16.52 11.10 3.60
N VAL A 303 17.26 11.72 4.54
CA VAL A 303 16.87 11.79 5.95
C VAL A 303 16.42 13.21 6.31
N LEU A 304 15.14 13.37 6.60
CA LEU A 304 14.62 14.59 7.25
C LEU A 304 14.97 14.55 8.74
N ARG A 305 15.63 15.60 9.26
CA ARG A 305 16.05 15.68 10.67
C ARG A 305 15.47 16.91 11.36
N GLU A 306 15.09 16.75 12.63
CA GLU A 306 14.64 17.83 13.51
C GLU A 306 15.10 17.66 14.97
#